data_AF-A0A1C6JD24-F1
#
_entry.id   AF-A0A1C6JD24-F1
#
_cell.length_a   1.000
_cell.length_b   1.000
_cell.length_c   1.000
_cell.angle_alpha   90.00
_cell.angle_beta   90.00
_cell.angle_gamma   90.00
#
_symmetry.space_group_name_H-M   'P 1'
#
loop_
_entity.id
_entity.type
_entity.pdbx_description
1 polymer ?
#
loop_
_entity_poly.entity_id
_entity_poly.type
_entity_poly.pdbx_seq_one_letter_code
_entity_poly.pdbx_strand_id
1 'polypeptide(L)'
;MNELKRFVNIFFSSYTIASLVVAIFNYSYYANGIGIEWIFQMALLCFVISFLMFITGIISEKISNPIPQWLYILIGIIEVSACVILMGGLWYQWFPMSIKWILEIIVIDLIIYFAVYGITFFQERQFANNINKIIKNRRKNNGKDN
;
A
#
# COMPACT_ATOMS: atom_id res chain seq x y z
N MET A 1 15.69 0.44 -8.30
CA MET A 1 14.42 0.29 -9.04
C MET A 1 14.00 1.68 -9.48
N ASN A 2 13.58 1.92 -10.73
CA ASN A 2 13.26 3.28 -11.19
C ASN A 2 12.06 3.83 -10.40
N GLU A 3 12.10 5.06 -9.89
CA GLU A 3 11.05 5.63 -9.03
C GLU A 3 9.64 5.56 -9.67
N LEU A 4 9.57 5.76 -10.99
CA LEU A 4 8.34 5.58 -11.77
C LEU A 4 7.81 4.12 -11.72
N LYS A 5 8.70 3.13 -11.77
CA LYS A 5 8.30 1.71 -11.64
C LYS A 5 7.76 1.43 -10.25
N ARG A 6 8.33 2.04 -9.21
CA ARG A 6 7.84 1.89 -7.81
C ARG A 6 6.44 2.48 -7.67
N PHE A 7 6.22 3.69 -8.19
CA PHE A 7 4.90 4.34 -8.22
C PHE A 7 3.83 3.49 -8.92
N VAL A 8 4.11 3.04 -10.15
CA VAL A 8 3.18 2.21 -10.93
C VAL A 8 2.83 0.92 -10.18
N ASN A 9 3.82 0.30 -9.53
CA ASN A 9 3.59 -0.94 -8.80
C ASN A 9 2.73 -0.72 -7.54
N ILE A 10 2.96 0.35 -6.79
CA ILE A 10 2.14 0.72 -5.62
C ILE A 10 0.70 1.00 -6.04
N PHE A 11 0.50 1.72 -7.14
CA PHE A 11 -0.82 2.02 -7.67
C PHE A 11 -1.62 0.76 -8.01
N PHE A 12 -1.07 -0.11 -8.87
CA PHE A 12 -1.79 -1.31 -9.31
C PHE A 12 -1.99 -2.32 -8.17
N SER A 13 -1.00 -2.49 -7.28
CA SER A 13 -1.12 -3.41 -6.14
C SER A 13 -2.17 -2.94 -5.13
N SER A 14 -2.14 -1.67 -4.75
CA SER A 14 -3.11 -1.08 -3.81
C SER A 14 -4.53 -1.13 -4.39
N TYR A 15 -4.69 -0.78 -5.66
CA TYR A 15 -5.98 -0.86 -6.35
C TYR A 15 -6.53 -2.29 -6.41
N THR A 16 -5.67 -3.26 -6.72
CA THR A 16 -6.05 -4.68 -6.78
C THR A 16 -6.49 -5.19 -5.41
N ILE A 17 -5.73 -4.89 -4.36
CA ILE A 17 -6.03 -5.32 -2.99
C ILE A 17 -7.30 -4.64 -2.47
N ALA A 18 -7.43 -3.32 -2.65
CA ALA A 18 -8.61 -2.59 -2.19
C ALA A 18 -9.89 -3.04 -2.91
N SER A 19 -9.81 -3.27 -4.23
CA SER A 19 -10.93 -3.81 -5.01
C SER A 19 -11.30 -5.24 -4.58
N LEU A 20 -10.31 -6.08 -4.28
CA LEU A 20 -10.52 -7.44 -3.79
C LEU A 20 -11.22 -7.43 -2.41
N VAL A 21 -10.74 -6.62 -1.48
CA VAL A 21 -11.34 -6.49 -0.14
C VAL A 21 -12.79 -6.08 -0.25
N VAL A 22 -13.10 -5.06 -1.05
CA VAL A 22 -14.47 -4.59 -1.22
C VAL A 22 -15.34 -5.64 -1.92
N ALA A 23 -14.82 -6.34 -2.93
CA ALA A 23 -15.55 -7.43 -3.57
C ALA A 23 -15.93 -8.54 -2.58
N ILE A 24 -15.02 -8.91 -1.68
CA ILE A 24 -15.29 -9.88 -0.60
C ILE A 24 -16.36 -9.34 0.34
N PHE A 25 -16.25 -8.10 0.81
CA PHE A 25 -17.24 -7.50 1.71
C PHE A 25 -18.62 -7.38 1.06
N ASN A 26 -18.70 -6.99 -0.21
CA ASN A 26 -19.96 -6.83 -0.92
C ASN A 26 -20.63 -8.18 -1.20
N TYR A 27 -19.84 -9.21 -1.59
CA TYR A 27 -20.32 -10.59 -1.69
C TYR A 27 -20.87 -11.11 -0.35
N SER A 28 -20.24 -10.74 0.76
CA SER A 28 -20.59 -11.24 2.09
C SER A 28 -21.80 -10.54 2.73
N TYR A 29 -22.02 -9.25 2.44
CA TYR A 29 -22.98 -8.44 3.20
C TYR A 29 -24.16 -7.87 2.40
N TYR A 30 -24.02 -7.54 1.11
CA TYR A 30 -24.97 -6.61 0.48
C TYR A 30 -25.66 -7.05 -0.81
N ALA A 31 -25.29 -8.18 -1.42
CA ALA A 31 -25.97 -8.79 -2.58
C ALA A 31 -26.24 -7.86 -3.80
N ASN A 32 -25.79 -6.60 -3.76
CA ASN A 32 -25.94 -5.61 -4.80
C ASN A 32 -24.62 -5.48 -5.55
N GLY A 33 -24.67 -5.57 -6.88
CA GLY A 33 -23.48 -5.48 -7.72
C GLY A 33 -22.68 -4.19 -7.47
N ILE A 34 -21.34 -4.29 -7.58
CA ILE A 34 -20.47 -3.11 -7.58
C ILE A 34 -20.80 -2.29 -8.83
N GLY A 35 -21.36 -1.09 -8.65
CA GLY A 35 -21.62 -0.17 -9.75
C GLY A 35 -20.33 0.30 -10.42
N ILE A 36 -20.39 0.59 -11.72
CA ILE A 36 -19.22 1.02 -12.50
C ILE A 36 -18.60 2.31 -11.97
N GLU A 37 -19.43 3.20 -11.42
CA GLU A 37 -19.01 4.44 -10.77
C GLU A 37 -18.05 4.16 -9.61
N TRP A 38 -18.35 3.15 -8.81
CA TRP A 38 -17.54 2.77 -7.64
C TRP A 38 -16.14 2.31 -8.06
N ILE A 39 -16.04 1.59 -9.18
CA ILE A 39 -14.76 1.15 -9.77
C ILE A 39 -13.88 2.35 -10.12
N PHE A 40 -14.46 3.36 -10.78
CA PHE A 40 -13.72 4.58 -11.14
C PHE A 40 -13.34 5.42 -9.92
N GLN A 41 -14.24 5.56 -8.94
CA GLN A 41 -13.96 6.28 -7.70
C GLN A 41 -12.82 5.63 -6.91
N MET A 42 -12.78 4.29 -6.84
CA MET A 42 -11.66 3.56 -6.22
C MET A 42 -10.35 3.71 -6.99
N ALA A 43 -10.40 3.64 -8.32
CA ALA A 43 -9.21 3.82 -9.15
C ALA A 43 -8.61 5.22 -8.93
N LEU A 44 -9.47 6.25 -8.86
CA LEU A 44 -9.05 7.63 -8.64
C LEU A 44 -8.50 7.83 -7.22
N LEU A 45 -9.15 7.26 -6.20
CA LEU A 45 -8.64 7.27 -4.82
C LEU A 45 -7.24 6.63 -4.73
N CYS A 46 -7.07 5.44 -5.32
CA CYS A 46 -5.78 4.75 -5.32
C CYS A 46 -4.71 5.53 -6.08
N PHE A 47 -5.10 6.25 -7.14
CA PHE A 47 -4.19 7.09 -7.92
C PHE A 47 -3.69 8.26 -7.08
N VAL A 48 -4.58 8.97 -6.40
CA VAL A 48 -4.24 10.12 -5.54
C VAL A 48 -3.34 9.69 -4.39
N ILE A 49 -3.68 8.58 -3.72
CA ILE A 49 -2.86 8.00 -2.65
C ILE A 49 -1.46 7.65 -3.14
N SER A 50 -1.37 6.97 -4.29
CA SER A 50 -0.07 6.59 -4.86
C SER A 50 0.75 7.80 -5.29
N PHE A 51 0.08 8.85 -5.78
CA PHE A 51 0.74 10.08 -6.22
C PHE A 51 1.31 10.84 -5.04
N LEU A 52 0.56 10.93 -3.94
CA LEU A 52 1.05 11.53 -2.69
C LEU A 52 2.25 10.76 -2.14
N MET A 53 2.17 9.44 -2.03
CA MET A 53 3.30 8.61 -1.58
C MET A 53 4.54 8.76 -2.48
N PHE A 54 4.36 9.01 -3.78
CA PHE A 54 5.45 9.29 -4.70
C PHE A 54 6.12 10.65 -4.41
N ILE A 55 5.32 11.70 -4.23
CA ILE A 55 5.83 13.03 -3.85
C ILE A 55 6.56 12.97 -2.51
N THR A 56 5.99 12.28 -1.52
CA THR A 56 6.59 12.09 -0.20
C THR A 56 7.88 11.28 -0.27
N GLY A 57 7.95 10.29 -1.15
CA GLY A 57 9.19 9.57 -1.47
C GLY A 57 10.28 10.49 -2.04
N ILE A 58 9.95 11.35 -3.01
CA ILE A 58 10.91 12.31 -3.60
C ILE A 58 11.39 13.32 -2.56
N ILE A 59 10.48 13.86 -1.75
CA ILE A 59 10.82 14.85 -0.71
C ILE A 59 11.72 14.21 0.35
N SER A 60 11.40 12.98 0.78
CA SER A 60 12.19 12.23 1.75
C SER A 60 13.61 11.95 1.25
N GLU A 61 13.82 11.75 -0.05
CA GLU A 61 15.14 11.51 -0.64
C GLU A 61 15.98 12.79 -0.73
N LYS A 62 15.34 13.96 -0.89
CA LYS A 62 16.02 15.26 -0.95
C LYS A 62 16.40 15.83 0.41
N ILE A 63 15.71 15.42 1.48
CA ILE A 63 16.05 15.86 2.84
C ILE A 63 17.27 15.05 3.30
N SER A 64 18.41 15.74 3.46
CA SER A 64 19.74 15.19 3.77
C SER A 64 19.84 14.40 5.09
N ASN A 65 18.75 14.24 5.84
CA ASN A 65 18.68 13.43 7.05
C ASN A 65 17.79 12.21 6.80
N PRO A 66 18.25 10.98 7.08
CA PRO A 66 17.38 9.82 6.98
C PRO A 66 16.20 10.01 7.94
N ILE A 67 15.01 10.20 7.38
CA ILE A 67 13.78 10.22 8.15
C ILE A 67 13.69 8.88 8.89
N PRO A 68 13.50 8.88 10.22
CA PRO A 68 13.35 7.63 10.97
C PRO A 68 12.25 6.77 10.35
N GLN A 69 12.51 5.47 10.19
CA GLN A 69 11.58 4.55 9.50
C GLN A 69 10.17 4.59 10.10
N TRP A 70 10.04 4.76 11.42
CA TRP A 70 8.77 4.90 12.11
C TRP A 70 7.99 6.18 11.72
N LEU A 71 8.70 7.27 11.44
CA LEU A 71 8.10 8.54 11.03
C LEU A 71 7.59 8.44 9.58
N TYR A 72 8.35 7.77 8.71
CA TYR A 72 7.93 7.49 7.33
C TYR A 72 6.66 6.62 7.30
N ILE A 73 6.58 5.61 8.17
CA ILE A 73 5.39 4.78 8.36
C ILE A 73 4.19 5.63 8.80
N LEU A 74 4.38 6.50 9.79
CA LEU A 74 3.33 7.35 10.33
C LEU A 74 2.79 8.35 9.30
N ILE A 75 3.68 8.95 8.49
CA ILE A 75 3.29 9.82 7.37
C ILE A 75 2.47 9.05 6.35
N GLY A 76 2.88 7.83 5.97
CA GLY A 76 2.14 7.00 5.03
C GLY A 76 0.74 6.65 5.51
N ILE A 77 0.56 6.31 6.80
CA ILE A 77 -0.76 6.05 7.38
C ILE A 77 -1.63 7.31 7.31
N ILE A 78 -1.09 8.47 7.69
CA ILE A 78 -1.82 9.74 7.66
C ILE A 78 -2.24 10.10 6.24
N GLU A 79 -1.37 9.93 5.24
CA GLU A 79 -1.68 10.22 3.83
C GLU A 79 -2.84 9.36 3.32
N VAL A 80 -2.78 8.04 3.57
CA VAL A 80 -3.82 7.10 3.17
C VAL A 80 -5.14 7.45 3.85
N SER A 81 -5.14 7.60 5.18
CA SER A 81 -6.36 7.91 5.93
C SER A 81 -6.94 9.27 5.57
N ALA A 82 -6.12 10.29 5.36
CA ALA A 82 -6.58 11.59 4.90
C ALA A 82 -7.27 11.50 3.53
N CYS A 83 -6.72 10.75 2.58
CA CYS A 83 -7.35 10.54 1.28
C CYS A 83 -8.67 9.77 1.37
N VAL A 84 -8.72 8.69 2.16
CA VAL A 84 -9.96 7.91 2.35
C VAL A 84 -11.04 8.76 3.01
N ILE A 85 -10.70 9.55 4.03
CA ILE A 85 -11.65 10.44 4.71
C ILE A 85 -12.14 11.57 3.79
N LEU A 86 -11.23 12.26 3.11
CA LEU A 86 -11.57 13.41 2.27
C LEU A 86 -12.32 12.98 1.00
N MET A 87 -11.81 12.00 0.27
CA MET A 87 -12.42 11.59 -0.98
C MET A 87 -13.53 10.57 -0.76
N GLY A 88 -13.32 9.54 0.05
CA GLY A 88 -14.36 8.55 0.34
C GLY A 88 -15.52 9.13 1.15
N GLY A 89 -15.23 9.98 2.14
CA GLY A 89 -16.23 10.55 3.03
C GLY A 89 -16.90 11.81 2.49
N LEU A 90 -16.12 12.87 2.20
CA LEU A 90 -16.69 14.16 1.78
C LEU A 90 -17.11 14.20 0.30
N TRP A 91 -16.30 13.61 -0.59
CA TRP A 91 -16.56 13.69 -2.03
C TRP A 91 -17.51 12.61 -2.51
N TYR A 92 -17.15 11.34 -2.29
CA TYR A 92 -17.90 10.18 -2.81
C TYR A 92 -19.01 9.71 -1.86
N GLN A 93 -19.04 10.22 -0.63
CA GLN A 93 -20.09 9.92 0.36
C GLN A 93 -20.28 8.41 0.62
N TRP A 94 -19.20 7.62 0.57
CA TRP A 94 -19.24 6.19 0.85
C TRP A 94 -19.64 5.86 2.30
N PHE A 95 -19.40 6.78 3.22
CA PHE A 95 -19.75 6.67 4.62
C PHE A 95 -20.10 8.05 5.18
N PRO A 96 -20.93 8.12 6.23
CA PRO A 96 -21.28 9.39 6.85
C PRO A 96 -20.10 9.96 7.64
N MET A 97 -19.88 11.28 7.51
CA MET A 97 -18.82 12.04 8.21
C MET A 97 -19.16 12.26 9.70
N SER A 98 -19.29 11.16 10.44
CA SER A 98 -19.45 11.15 11.89
C SER A 98 -18.19 10.61 12.55
N ILE A 99 -17.93 11.04 13.79
CA ILE A 99 -16.73 10.67 14.56
C ILE A 99 -16.58 9.14 14.66
N LYS A 100 -17.69 8.41 14.82
CA LYS A 100 -17.68 6.94 14.89
C LYS A 100 -17.11 6.30 13.61
N TRP A 101 -17.61 6.71 12.44
CA TRP A 101 -17.17 6.16 11.16
C TRP A 101 -15.73 6.56 10.82
N ILE A 102 -15.32 7.78 11.16
CA ILE A 102 -13.94 8.23 10.99
C ILE A 102 -12.97 7.35 11.81
N LEU A 103 -13.33 7.03 13.06
CA LEU A 103 -12.53 6.13 13.91
C LEU A 103 -12.47 4.71 13.34
N GLU A 104 -13.59 4.16 12.86
CA GLU A 104 -13.63 2.83 12.25
C GLU A 104 -12.71 2.73 11.01
N ILE A 105 -12.69 3.77 10.16
CA ILE A 105 -11.82 3.81 8.98
C ILE A 105 -10.35 3.85 9.35
N ILE A 106 -9.97 4.67 10.33
CA ILE A 106 -8.58 4.73 10.82
C ILE A 106 -8.12 3.35 11.33
N VAL A 107 -9.01 2.62 12.01
CA VAL A 107 -8.72 1.25 12.47
C VAL A 107 -8.55 0.28 11.29
N ILE A 108 -9.42 0.35 10.29
CA ILE A 108 -9.32 -0.47 9.06
C ILE A 108 -8.02 -0.16 8.31
N ASP A 109 -7.68 1.11 8.15
CA ASP A 109 -6.44 1.55 7.49
C ASP A 109 -5.21 1.03 8.23
N LEU A 110 -5.19 1.07 9.56
CA LEU A 110 -4.11 0.48 10.36
C LEU A 110 -3.98 -1.02 10.11
N ILE A 111 -5.09 -1.75 10.06
CA ILE A 111 -5.09 -3.21 9.80
C ILE A 111 -4.53 -3.49 8.40
N ILE A 112 -5.01 -2.77 7.38
CA ILE A 112 -4.53 -2.92 5.99
C ILE A 112 -3.04 -2.58 5.92
N TYR A 113 -2.63 -1.50 6.59
CA TYR A 113 -1.24 -1.07 6.63
C TYR A 113 -0.33 -2.14 7.24
N PHE A 114 -0.69 -2.70 8.40
CA PHE A 114 0.06 -3.79 9.03
C PHE A 114 0.07 -5.06 8.16
N ALA A 115 -1.01 -5.36 7.45
CA ALA A 115 -1.06 -6.49 6.53
C ALA A 115 -0.11 -6.29 5.33
N VAL A 116 -0.16 -5.11 4.69
CA VAL A 116 0.73 -4.76 3.57
C VAL A 116 2.18 -4.73 4.02
N TYR A 117 2.47 -4.09 5.16
CA TYR A 117 3.82 -4.04 5.76
C TYR A 117 4.34 -5.43 6.14
N GLY A 118 3.48 -6.28 6.71
CA GLY A 118 3.81 -7.67 7.01
C GLY A 118 4.19 -8.43 5.74
N ILE A 119 3.39 -8.30 4.67
CA ILE A 119 3.66 -8.94 3.37
C ILE A 119 4.99 -8.46 2.78
N THR A 120 5.27 -7.15 2.76
CA THR A 120 6.56 -6.62 2.27
C THR A 120 7.73 -7.11 3.10
N PHE A 121 7.61 -7.14 4.43
CA PHE A 121 8.66 -7.69 5.30
C PHE A 121 8.93 -9.18 5.02
N PHE A 122 7.89 -9.99 4.83
CA PHE A 122 8.03 -11.39 4.44
C PHE A 122 8.68 -11.55 3.06
N GLN A 123 8.30 -10.71 2.08
CA GLN A 123 8.88 -10.70 0.75
C GLN A 123 10.36 -10.32 0.77
N GLU A 124 10.75 -9.28 1.50
CA GLU A 124 12.16 -8.89 1.67
C GLU A 124 12.98 -10.02 2.31
N ARG A 125 12.43 -10.69 3.31
CA ARG A 125 13.07 -11.83 3.97
C ARG A 125 13.24 -13.03 3.01
N GLN A 126 12.26 -13.30 2.15
CA GLN A 126 12.39 -14.32 1.11
C GLN A 126 13.43 -13.94 0.06
N PHE A 127 13.46 -12.67 -0.35
CA PHE A 127 14.41 -12.16 -1.33
C PHE A 127 15.86 -12.27 -0.81
N ALA A 128 16.09 -11.88 0.44
CA ALA A 128 17.38 -12.02 1.12
C ALA A 128 17.83 -13.49 1.22
N ASN A 129 16.91 -14.40 1.56
CA ASN A 129 17.20 -15.83 1.63
C ASN A 129 17.54 -16.44 0.26
N ASN A 130 16.85 -16.01 -0.80
CA ASN A 130 17.14 -16.47 -2.16
C ASN A 130 18.49 -15.94 -2.66
N ILE A 131 18.82 -14.67 -2.40
CA ILE A 131 20.14 -14.11 -2.71
C ILE A 131 21.24 -14.88 -1.97
N ASN A 132 21.07 -15.14 -0.67
CA ASN A 132 22.03 -15.92 0.11
C ASN A 132 22.20 -17.34 -0.42
N LYS A 133 21.12 -18.00 -0.86
CA LYS A 133 21.20 -19.31 -1.54
C LYS A 133 21.97 -19.23 -2.86
N ILE A 134 21.74 -18.20 -3.67
CA ILE A 134 22.45 -17.99 -4.95
C ILE A 134 23.95 -17.75 -4.70
N ILE A 135 24.31 -16.89 -3.74
CA ILE A 135 25.71 -16.62 -3.38
C ILE A 135 26.38 -17.90 -2.88
N LYS A 136 25.71 -18.67 -2.01
CA LYS A 136 26.23 -19.93 -1.49
C LYS A 136 26.45 -20.96 -2.59
N ASN A 137 25.53 -21.07 -3.56
CA ASN A 137 25.67 -21.98 -4.70
C ASN A 137 26.80 -21.55 -5.64
N ARG A 138 26.97 -20.25 -5.91
CA ARG A 138 28.12 -19.73 -6.70
C ARG A 138 29.45 -20.01 -6.01
N ARG A 139 29.56 -19.78 -4.70
CA ARG A 139 30.77 -20.12 -3.93
C ARG A 139 31.09 -21.62 -3.94
N LYS A 140 30.06 -22.48 -3.90
CA LYS A 140 30.23 -23.94 -3.91
C LYS A 140 30.61 -24.50 -5.28
N ASN A 141 30.19 -23.85 -6.38
CA ASN A 141 30.64 -24.19 -7.73
C ASN A 141 32.08 -23.71 -7.98
N ASN A 142 32.41 -22.47 -7.62
CA ASN A 142 33.78 -21.95 -7.81
C ASN A 142 34.84 -22.66 -6.93
N GLY A 143 34.44 -23.31 -5.84
CA GLY A 143 35.32 -24.13 -5.01
C GLY A 143 35.47 -25.58 -5.45
N LYS A 144 34.76 -26.02 -6.50
CA LYS A 144 34.85 -27.35 -7.11
C LYS A 144 35.66 -27.38 -8.40
N ASP A 145 36.08 -26.21 -8.89
CA ASP A 145 36.90 -26.05 -10.09
C ASP A 145 38.42 -26.05 -9.78
N ASN A 146 38.83 -26.46 -8.57
CA ASN A 146 40.23 -26.66 -8.16
C ASN A 146 40.52 -28.15 -7.92
#